data_AF-A0A2N5HNN2-F1
#
_entry.id   AF-A0A2N5HNN2-F1
#
_cell.length_a   1.000
_cell.length_b   1.000
_cell.length_c   1.000
_cell.angle_alpha   90.00
_cell.angle_beta   90.00
_cell.angle_gamma   90.00
#
_symmetry.space_group_name_H-M   'P 1'
#
loop_
_entity.id
_entity.type
_entity.pdbx_description
1 polymer ?
#
loop_
_entity_poly.entity_id
_entity_poly.type
_entity_poly.pdbx_seq_one_letter_code
_entity_poly.pdbx_strand_id
1 'polypeptide(L)' 'MSELLKEAIQEKRQILMDELLNSGVYKIKNRHLYEMTLSELEKEYFNLGMASPPIQHTYM' A
#
# COMPACT_ATOMS: atom_id res chain seq x y z
N MET A 1 -0.67 3.16 -21.42
CA MET A 1 -1.21 3.42 -20.08
C MET A 1 -1.45 4.90 -19.95
N SER A 2 -2.71 5.29 -19.83
CA SER A 2 -3.19 6.66 -19.73
C SER A 2 -2.58 7.36 -18.51
N GLU A 3 -2.28 8.66 -18.62
CA GLU A 3 -1.71 9.48 -17.53
C GLU A 3 -2.57 9.41 -16.25
N LEU A 4 -3.90 9.38 -16.41
CA LEU A 4 -4.89 9.17 -15.36
C LEU A 4 -4.60 7.95 -14.47
N LEU A 5 -4.11 6.85 -15.06
CA LEU A 5 -3.87 5.61 -14.32
C LEU A 5 -2.59 5.72 -13.49
N LYS A 6 -1.58 6.45 -13.99
CA LYS A 6 -0.37 6.75 -13.23
C LYS A 6 -0.66 7.70 -12.07
N GLU A 7 -1.48 8.72 -12.30
CA GLU A 7 -1.92 9.66 -11.26
C GLU A 7 -2.70 8.94 -10.16
N ALA A 8 -3.68 8.10 -10.51
CA ALA A 8 -4.46 7.33 -9.53
C ALA A 8 -3.57 6.38 -8.70
N ILE A 9 -2.57 5.75 -9.32
CA ILE A 9 -1.58 4.90 -8.63
C ILE A 9 -0.74 5.74 -7.66
N GLN A 10 -0.29 6.91 -8.09
CA GLN A 10 0.54 7.80 -7.29
C GLN A 10 -0.24 8.37 -6.10
N GLU A 11 -1.48 8.76 -6.31
CA GLU A 11 -2.41 9.27 -5.30
C GLU A 11 -2.74 8.19 -4.27
N LYS A 12 -3.08 6.98 -4.70
CA LYS A 12 -3.24 5.84 -3.79
C LYS A 12 -2.00 5.59 -2.94
N ARG A 13 -0.81 5.71 -3.52
CA ARG A 13 0.45 5.49 -2.81
C ARG A 13 0.63 6.52 -1.71
N GLN A 14 0.34 7.79 -2.00
CA GLN A 14 0.35 8.87 -1.02
C GLN A 14 -0.65 8.59 0.11
N ILE A 15 -1.89 8.24 -0.21
CA ILE A 15 -2.94 7.92 0.78
C ILE A 15 -2.50 6.79 1.71
N LEU A 16 -1.98 5.68 1.15
CA LEU A 16 -1.48 4.55 1.94
C LEU A 16 -0.31 4.95 2.85
N MET A 17 0.64 5.74 2.34
CA MET A 17 1.74 6.22 3.17
C MET A 17 1.23 7.11 4.31
N ASP A 18 0.25 7.98 4.04
CA ASP A 18 -0.34 8.87 5.05
C ASP A 18 -1.12 8.08 6.11
N GLU A 19 -1.93 7.11 5.71
CA GLU A 19 -2.63 6.19 6.62
C GLU A 19 -1.67 5.41 7.51
N LEU A 20 -0.59 4.87 6.92
CA LEU A 20 0.45 4.16 7.66
C LEU A 20 1.18 5.08 8.63
N LEU A 21 1.53 6.30 8.21
CA LEU A 21 2.12 7.33 9.07
C LEU A 21 1.18 7.71 10.23
N ASN A 22 -0.10 7.92 9.95
CA ASN A 22 -1.13 8.25 10.96
C ASN A 22 -1.36 7.08 11.94
N SER A 23 -1.21 5.84 11.48
CA SER A 23 -1.23 4.65 12.35
C SER A 23 0.04 4.51 13.21
N GLY A 24 1.04 5.37 13.02
CA GLY A 24 2.33 5.30 13.72
C GLY A 24 3.32 4.32 13.07
N VAL A 25 3.03 3.85 11.87
CA VAL A 25 3.85 2.93 11.09
C VAL A 25 4.76 3.72 10.16
N TYR A 26 5.92 4.14 10.68
CA TYR A 26 6.92 4.90 9.91
C TYR A 26 7.83 4.03 9.04
N LYS A 27 7.94 2.75 9.38
CA LYS A 27 8.85 1.78 8.75
C LYS A 27 8.17 0.42 8.77
N ILE A 28 8.19 -0.28 7.65
CA ILE A 28 7.65 -1.64 7.58
C ILE A 28 8.77 -2.58 7.17
N LYS A 29 8.94 -3.68 7.92
CA LYS A 29 9.98 -4.69 7.64
C LYS A 29 11.38 -4.10 7.45
N ASN A 30 11.74 -3.12 8.28
CA ASN A 30 13.03 -2.46 8.24
C ASN A 30 13.33 -1.66 6.95
N ARG A 31 12.31 -1.41 6.11
CA ARG A 31 12.38 -0.49 4.96
C ARG A 31 11.56 0.75 5.24
N HIS A 32 11.98 1.86 4.65
CA HIS A 32 11.22 3.10 4.67
C HIS A 32 10.02 3.01 3.71
N LEU A 33 8.89 3.64 4.07
CA LEU A 33 7.68 3.69 3.24
C LEU A 33 7.95 4.21 1.82
N TYR A 34 8.88 5.16 1.69
CA TYR A 34 9.28 5.75 0.41
C TYR A 34 10.03 4.77 -0.51
N GLU A 35 10.67 3.76 0.08
CA GLU A 35 11.36 2.69 -0.67
C GLU A 35 10.41 1.55 -1.06
N MET A 36 9.19 1.52 -0.50
CA MET A 36 8.20 0.50 -0.81
C MET A 36 7.35 0.89 -2.02
N THR A 37 7.13 -0.05 -2.92
CA THR A 37 6.20 0.13 -4.05
C THR A 37 4.75 0.18 -3.58
N LEU A 38 3.83 0.72 -4.40
CA LEU A 38 2.40 0.76 -4.07
C LEU A 38 1.87 -0.63 -3.68
N SER A 39 2.24 -1.66 -4.44
CA SER A 39 1.82 -3.03 -4.17
C SER A 39 2.37 -3.57 -2.85
N GLU A 40 3.58 -3.18 -2.42
CA GLU A 40 4.12 -3.55 -1.11
C GLU A 40 3.39 -2.83 0.02
N LEU A 41 3.09 -1.54 -0.14
CA LEU A 41 2.31 -0.76 0.81
C LEU A 41 0.89 -1.32 0.97
N GLU A 42 0.20 -1.62 -0.14
CA GLU A 42 -1.12 -2.27 -0.13
C GLU A 42 -1.05 -3.63 0.56
N LYS A 43 -0.03 -4.43 0.26
CA LYS A 43 0.13 -5.77 0.85
C LYS A 43 0.39 -5.72 2.35
N GLU A 44 1.13 -4.73 2.84
CA GLU A 44 1.36 -4.57 4.27
C GLU A 44 0.19 -3.92 4.99
N TYR A 45 -0.46 -2.93 4.40
CA TYR A 45 -1.73 -2.39 4.91
C TYR A 45 -2.78 -3.51 5.06
N PHE A 46 -2.81 -4.42 4.07
CA PHE A 46 -3.60 -5.63 4.12
C PHE A 46 -3.15 -6.62 5.21
N ASN A 47 -1.84 -6.87 5.33
CA ASN A 47 -1.27 -7.78 6.34
C ASN A 47 -1.48 -7.28 7.78
N LEU A 48 -1.51 -5.95 7.97
CA LEU A 48 -1.83 -5.30 9.25
C LEU A 48 -3.30 -5.45 9.65
N GLY A 49 -4.15 -6.05 8.81
CA GLY A 49 -5.56 -6.29 9.11
C GLY A 49 -6.44 -5.04 9.05
N MET A 50 -5.94 -3.94 8.48
CA MET A 50 -6.68 -2.68 8.32
C MET A 50 -7.63 -2.69 7.12
N ALA A 51 -7.46 -3.63 6.19
CA ALA A 51 -8.39 -3.92 5.12
C ALA A 51 -8.76 -5.40 5.11
N SER A 52 -10.06 -5.70 5.11
CA SER A 52 -10.57 -7.03 4.84
C SER A 52 -10.14 -7.49 3.44
N PRO A 53 -9.75 -8.76 3.25
CA PRO A 53 -9.30 -9.21 1.93
C PRO A 53 -10.42 -9.03 0.92
N PRO A 54 -10.18 -8.40 -0.24
CA PRO A 54 -10.90 -8.83 -1.41
C PRO A 54 -10.46 -10.27 -1.62
N ILE A 55 -11.37 -11.20 -1.34
CA ILE A 55 -11.35 -12.59 -1.79
C ILE A 55 -10.87 -12.64 -3.25
N GLN A 56 -9.57 -12.82 -3.44
CA GLN A 56 -8.93 -13.07 -4.72
C GLN A 56 -8.02 -14.28 -4.51
N HIS A 57 -8.70 -15.42 -4.49
CA HIS A 57 -8.32 -16.70 -5.08
C HIS A 57 -6.82 -16.90 -5.37
N THR A 58 -6.26 -17.88 -4.67
CA THR A 58 -5.18 -18.80 -5.06
C THR A 58 -4.43 -18.46 -6.36
N TYR A 59 -3.15 -18.11 -6.25
CA TYR A 59 -2.16 -18.41 -7.29
C TYR A 59 -1.42 -19.67 -6.83
N MET A 60 -1.98 -20.82 -7.22
CA MET A 60 -1.20 -22.06 -7.46
C MET A 60 -0.79 -22.05 -8.92
#